data_AF-A0A0W0ZX03-F1
#
_entry.id   AF-A0A0W0ZX03-F1
#
_cell.length_a   1.000
_cell.length_b   1.000
_cell.length_c   1.000
_cell.angle_alpha   90.00
_cell.angle_beta   90.00
_cell.angle_gamma   90.00
#
_symmetry.space_group_name_H-M   'P 1'
#
loop_
_entity.id
_entity.type
_entity.pdbx_description
1 polymer ?
#
loop_
_entity_poly.entity_id
_entity_poly.type
_entity_poly.pdbx_seq_one_letter_code
_entity_poly.pdbx_strand_id
1 'polypeptide(L)'
;MSRLTQIHKKIRTNFNAYLSDKRKIELLAENIELFEEIPVSYLNEFFKRAPVFAFAENNEVLLTTAHSYIHYSFENKENMSLDELIVLLNKANACFQRIINSYQLLLPTLLSTEHSDHILIANFGLHKIKFLRAEMRLFFIEKEATNEIQNITIKRKELTNIIDEYTLFHSILDNQYKDPFLRERLSINSKLLFSIQEGLGQARNLLNVLPQRKSQKRYLPGTISENKFSTQVGIDSSKVKRKKQEVKKNNKSSSLSLNQSQQMHSESGNSYEGNDLAILSAAAVEMAPMGITHDESEMIFPSMFDPDVVPQFLWSQPPVPKSVEDSKKFLIEFKKWAHVYFNTKSDFPEIEKTGKCLEKIAHSLLYAAVTLQKESSVFKGEKCNPVVQKAIQLLLYTSEKGAQSTLEAVEKLKNLSMTYAALLKPFIRSFLHLESEKYISHLRMQLASGNYSNISFLGLEAQEIVERLFKLFETELTDEDYDKVMKCCLDCVIRAHDRLTEQNHVLFNQGY
;
A
#
# COMPACT_ATOMS: atom_id res chain seq x y z
N MET A 1 23.59 -21.47 1.62
CA MET A 1 22.43 -21.95 0.83
C MET A 1 21.36 -22.47 1.78
N SER A 2 20.09 -22.15 1.53
CA SER A 2 18.94 -22.68 2.30
C SER A 2 18.53 -24.07 1.81
N ARG A 3 17.76 -24.81 2.62
CA ARG A 3 17.18 -26.11 2.18
C ARG A 3 16.27 -25.95 0.96
N LEU A 4 15.57 -24.82 0.85
CA LEU A 4 14.74 -24.50 -0.33
C LEU A 4 15.60 -24.31 -1.59
N THR A 5 16.72 -23.58 -1.50
CA THR A 5 17.61 -23.39 -2.66
C THR A 5 18.24 -24.70 -3.14
N GLN A 6 18.41 -25.70 -2.26
CA GLN A 6 18.92 -27.02 -2.63
C GLN A 6 17.94 -27.79 -3.53
N ILE A 7 16.63 -27.67 -3.26
CA ILE A 7 15.59 -28.36 -4.04
C ILE A 7 15.10 -27.56 -5.26
N HIS A 8 15.43 -26.27 -5.34
CA HIS A 8 14.91 -25.34 -6.35
C HIS A 8 15.08 -25.84 -7.79
N LYS A 9 16.29 -26.21 -8.19
CA LYS A 9 16.57 -26.67 -9.56
C LYS A 9 15.75 -27.90 -9.93
N LYS A 10 15.60 -28.84 -9.00
CA LYS A 10 14.85 -30.08 -9.21
C LYS A 10 13.35 -29.79 -9.34
N ILE A 11 12.79 -29.02 -8.39
CA ILE A 11 11.38 -28.64 -8.40
C ILE A 11 11.00 -27.91 -9.70
N ARG A 12 11.82 -26.95 -10.13
CA ARG A 12 11.59 -26.20 -11.36
C ARG A 12 11.67 -27.08 -12.61
N THR A 13 12.63 -28.00 -12.65
CA THR A 13 12.80 -28.93 -13.78
C THR A 13 11.59 -29.86 -13.91
N ASN A 14 11.16 -30.44 -12.79
CA ASN A 14 9.99 -31.32 -12.70
C ASN A 14 8.70 -30.60 -13.12
N PHE A 15 8.49 -29.37 -12.62
CA PHE A 15 7.32 -28.58 -12.96
C PHE A 15 7.28 -28.23 -14.45
N ASN A 16 8.40 -27.79 -15.03
CA ASN A 16 8.49 -27.48 -16.45
C ASN A 16 8.30 -28.73 -17.34
N ALA A 17 8.79 -29.89 -16.90
CA ALA A 17 8.57 -31.15 -17.58
C ALA A 17 7.07 -31.54 -17.59
N TYR A 18 6.34 -31.33 -16.49
CA TYR A 18 4.89 -31.49 -16.44
C TYR A 18 4.14 -30.45 -17.31
N LEU A 19 4.57 -29.19 -17.32
CA LEU A 19 3.97 -28.19 -18.19
C LEU A 19 4.11 -28.55 -19.68
N SER A 20 5.23 -29.19 -20.04
CA SER A 20 5.49 -29.68 -21.39
C SER A 20 4.72 -30.96 -21.73
N ASP A 21 4.57 -31.87 -20.76
CA ASP A 21 3.85 -33.13 -20.90
C ASP A 21 2.97 -33.41 -19.68
N LYS A 22 1.66 -33.20 -19.87
CA LYS A 22 0.65 -33.36 -18.82
C LYS A 22 0.53 -34.79 -18.28
N ARG A 23 1.07 -35.80 -18.97
CA ARG A 23 1.07 -37.19 -18.48
C ARG A 23 2.03 -37.40 -17.31
N LYS A 24 3.00 -36.50 -17.11
CA LYS A 24 4.01 -36.59 -16.04
C LYS A 24 3.50 -36.03 -14.71
N ILE A 25 2.29 -36.42 -14.31
CA ILE A 25 1.65 -35.96 -13.06
C ILE A 25 2.50 -36.36 -11.83
N GLU A 26 3.18 -37.51 -11.90
CA GLU A 26 4.09 -38.02 -10.87
C GLU A 26 5.19 -37.03 -10.47
N LEU A 27 5.66 -36.20 -11.42
CA LEU A 27 6.67 -35.17 -11.14
C LEU A 27 6.14 -34.05 -10.23
N LEU A 28 4.83 -33.82 -10.22
CA LEU A 28 4.19 -32.88 -9.29
C LEU A 28 4.14 -33.46 -7.88
N ALA A 29 3.89 -34.77 -7.75
CA ALA A 29 3.93 -35.47 -6.46
C ALA A 29 5.35 -35.41 -5.88
N GLU A 30 6.37 -35.71 -6.70
CA GLU A 30 7.78 -35.61 -6.28
C GLU A 30 8.14 -34.19 -5.80
N ASN A 31 7.64 -33.14 -6.47
CA ASN A 31 7.84 -31.77 -6.02
C ASN A 31 7.22 -31.49 -4.65
N ILE A 32 6.03 -32.02 -4.40
CA ILE A 32 5.32 -31.88 -3.14
C ILE A 32 6.10 -32.60 -2.04
N GLU A 33 6.51 -33.85 -2.27
CA GLU A 33 7.29 -34.65 -1.32
C GLU A 33 8.60 -33.97 -0.94
N LEU A 34 9.39 -33.54 -1.93
CA LEU A 34 10.66 -32.83 -1.70
C LEU A 34 10.48 -31.56 -0.86
N PHE A 35 9.36 -30.85 -1.01
CA PHE A 35 9.07 -29.67 -0.22
C PHE A 35 8.58 -30.03 1.19
N GLU A 36 7.77 -31.07 1.34
CA GLU A 36 7.22 -31.51 2.63
C GLU A 36 8.29 -32.13 3.55
N GLU A 37 9.41 -32.60 3.01
CA GLU A 37 10.59 -32.97 3.79
C GLU A 37 11.19 -31.78 4.59
N ILE A 38 10.91 -30.54 4.19
CA ILE A 38 11.39 -29.35 4.90
C ILE A 38 10.42 -29.02 6.05
N PRO A 39 10.87 -29.07 7.32
CA PRO A 39 9.98 -28.77 8.45
C PRO A 39 9.41 -27.36 8.40
N VAL A 40 8.12 -27.23 8.74
CA VAL A 40 7.44 -25.93 8.80
C VAL A 40 8.11 -24.97 9.78
N SER A 41 8.65 -25.48 10.89
CA SER A 41 9.43 -24.71 11.87
C SER A 41 10.68 -24.07 11.24
N TYR A 42 11.42 -24.84 10.43
CA TYR A 42 12.57 -24.34 9.69
C TYR A 42 12.16 -23.24 8.72
N LEU A 43 11.07 -23.43 7.96
CA LEU A 43 10.59 -22.41 7.03
C LEU A 43 10.22 -21.12 7.78
N ASN A 44 9.50 -21.23 8.89
CA ASN A 44 9.10 -20.06 9.68
C ASN A 44 10.31 -19.32 10.28
N GLU A 45 11.34 -20.03 10.75
CA GLU A 45 12.56 -19.42 11.26
C GLU A 45 13.40 -18.79 10.14
N PHE A 46 13.52 -19.48 9.01
CA PHE A 46 14.22 -19.00 7.83
C PHE A 46 13.63 -17.69 7.33
N PHE A 47 12.32 -17.63 7.05
CA PHE A 47 11.70 -16.41 6.53
C PHE A 47 11.67 -15.23 7.53
N LYS A 48 11.91 -15.48 8.82
CA LYS A 48 12.10 -14.41 9.83
C LYS A 48 13.50 -13.80 9.84
N ARG A 49 14.52 -14.56 9.43
CA ARG A 49 15.94 -14.17 9.57
C ARG A 49 16.69 -14.07 8.24
N ALA A 50 16.09 -14.55 7.15
CA ALA A 50 16.76 -14.58 5.86
C ALA A 50 17.01 -13.15 5.35
N PRO A 51 18.20 -12.90 4.75
CA PRO A 51 18.51 -11.62 4.15
C PRO A 51 17.72 -11.42 2.85
N VAL A 52 17.51 -10.16 2.44
CA VAL A 52 16.55 -9.86 1.37
C VAL A 52 16.86 -10.54 0.04
N PHE A 53 18.15 -10.56 -0.31
CA PHE A 53 18.64 -11.19 -1.54
C PHE A 53 18.39 -12.71 -1.60
N ALA A 54 18.14 -13.36 -0.46
CA ALA A 54 17.76 -14.77 -0.45
C ALA A 54 16.27 -14.96 -0.79
N PHE A 55 15.40 -13.96 -0.62
CA PHE A 55 13.97 -14.18 -0.80
C PHE A 55 13.57 -14.47 -2.24
N ALA A 56 14.19 -13.87 -3.25
CA ALA A 56 13.82 -14.09 -4.65
C ALA A 56 13.83 -15.58 -5.01
N GLU A 57 14.98 -16.26 -4.87
CA GLU A 57 15.09 -17.70 -5.19
C GLU A 57 14.23 -18.57 -4.27
N ASN A 58 14.12 -18.23 -2.98
CA ASN A 58 13.32 -19.02 -2.04
C ASN A 58 11.81 -18.89 -2.29
N ASN A 59 11.36 -17.72 -2.77
CA ASN A 59 9.97 -17.47 -3.11
C ASN A 59 9.60 -18.10 -4.46
N GLU A 60 10.53 -18.18 -5.41
CA GLU A 60 10.33 -18.97 -6.64
C GLU A 60 10.04 -20.45 -6.33
N VAL A 61 10.75 -21.04 -5.35
CA VAL A 61 10.45 -22.40 -4.88
C VAL A 61 9.04 -22.46 -4.30
N LEU A 62 8.66 -21.52 -3.42
CA LEU A 62 7.31 -21.49 -2.85
C LEU A 62 6.21 -21.32 -3.91
N LEU A 63 6.43 -20.48 -4.94
CA LEU A 63 5.50 -20.29 -6.05
C LEU A 63 5.35 -21.57 -6.86
N THR A 64 6.47 -22.19 -7.24
CA THR A 64 6.46 -23.42 -8.03
C THR A 64 5.81 -24.57 -7.27
N THR A 65 6.06 -24.68 -5.95
CA THR A 65 5.39 -25.65 -5.10
C THR A 65 3.89 -25.35 -4.95
N ALA A 66 3.49 -24.08 -4.78
CA ALA A 66 2.07 -23.71 -4.72
C ALA A 66 1.34 -24.11 -6.00
N HIS A 67 1.94 -23.85 -7.17
CA HIS A 67 1.41 -24.30 -8.45
C HIS A 67 1.40 -25.82 -8.56
N SER A 68 2.40 -26.53 -8.04
CA SER A 68 2.43 -28.00 -8.02
C SER A 68 1.25 -28.57 -7.22
N TYR A 69 0.96 -28.05 -6.03
CA TYR A 69 -0.24 -28.43 -5.25
C TYR A 69 -1.55 -28.19 -6.01
N ILE A 70 -1.67 -27.04 -6.67
CA ILE A 70 -2.87 -26.69 -7.45
C ILE A 70 -3.03 -27.67 -8.62
N HIS A 71 -2.00 -27.83 -9.44
CA HIS A 71 -2.09 -28.73 -10.59
C HIS A 71 -2.33 -30.18 -10.15
N TYR A 72 -1.59 -30.67 -9.15
CA TYR A 72 -1.74 -32.03 -8.66
C TYR A 72 -3.15 -32.31 -8.13
N SER A 73 -3.77 -31.35 -7.42
CA SER A 73 -5.15 -31.52 -6.95
C SER A 73 -6.16 -31.59 -8.09
N PHE A 74 -6.04 -30.75 -9.12
CA PHE A 74 -6.96 -30.78 -10.26
C PHE A 74 -6.77 -31.99 -11.18
N GLU A 75 -5.55 -32.49 -11.35
CA GLU A 75 -5.28 -33.72 -12.11
C GLU A 75 -5.79 -34.98 -11.38
N ASN A 76 -5.90 -34.94 -10.04
CA ASN A 76 -6.37 -36.06 -9.23
C ASN A 76 -7.83 -35.92 -8.73
N LYS A 77 -8.59 -34.93 -9.22
CA LYS A 77 -9.95 -34.65 -8.74
C LYS A 77 -10.93 -35.82 -8.91
N GLU A 78 -10.66 -36.73 -9.85
CA GLU A 78 -11.49 -37.92 -10.07
C GLU A 78 -11.18 -39.05 -9.08
N ASN A 79 -9.93 -39.12 -8.59
CA ASN A 79 -9.37 -40.25 -7.85
C ASN A 79 -9.25 -40.01 -6.34
N MET A 80 -9.29 -38.76 -5.89
CA MET A 80 -9.17 -38.37 -4.47
C MET A 80 -10.49 -37.86 -3.90
N SER A 81 -10.60 -37.80 -2.58
CA SER A 81 -11.75 -37.20 -1.90
C SER A 81 -11.70 -35.67 -1.91
N LEU A 82 -12.86 -35.01 -1.76
CA LEU A 82 -12.93 -33.56 -1.66
C LEU A 82 -12.05 -33.01 -0.54
N ASP A 83 -12.06 -33.64 0.64
CA ASP A 83 -11.29 -33.17 1.80
C ASP A 83 -9.78 -33.21 1.55
N GLU A 84 -9.27 -34.28 0.93
CA GLU A 84 -7.85 -34.39 0.56
C GLU A 84 -7.44 -33.30 -0.44
N LEU A 85 -8.27 -33.05 -1.45
CA LEU A 85 -8.03 -32.03 -2.47
C LEU A 85 -8.05 -30.62 -1.87
N ILE A 86 -8.98 -30.36 -0.95
CA ILE A 86 -9.05 -29.09 -0.21
C ILE A 86 -7.82 -28.91 0.69
N VAL A 87 -7.29 -29.98 1.29
CA VAL A 87 -6.03 -29.93 2.04
C VAL A 87 -4.87 -29.50 1.13
N LEU A 88 -4.76 -30.05 -0.09
CA LEU A 88 -3.74 -29.62 -1.05
C LEU A 88 -3.89 -28.13 -1.43
N LEU A 89 -5.12 -27.67 -1.68
CA LEU A 89 -5.39 -26.24 -1.96
C LEU A 89 -5.14 -25.35 -0.73
N ASN A 90 -5.25 -25.87 0.49
CA ASN A 90 -4.84 -25.17 1.71
C ASN A 90 -3.31 -25.06 1.81
N LYS A 91 -2.57 -26.11 1.44
CA LYS A 91 -1.09 -26.10 1.39
C LYS A 91 -0.58 -25.11 0.34
N ALA A 92 -1.21 -25.04 -0.84
CA ALA A 92 -0.93 -24.00 -1.83
C ALA A 92 -1.15 -22.58 -1.28
N ASN A 93 -2.27 -22.38 -0.57
CA ASN A 93 -2.60 -21.10 0.06
C ASN A 93 -1.57 -20.69 1.11
N ALA A 94 -1.09 -21.64 1.91
CA ALA A 94 -0.04 -21.40 2.90
C ALA A 94 1.28 -20.96 2.26
N CYS A 95 1.62 -21.49 1.08
CA CYS A 95 2.80 -21.05 0.32
C CYS A 95 2.67 -19.58 -0.11
N PHE A 96 1.54 -19.19 -0.72
CA PHE A 96 1.30 -17.79 -1.10
C PHE A 96 1.27 -16.84 0.10
N GLN A 97 0.63 -17.24 1.21
CA GLN A 97 0.64 -16.46 2.44
C GLN A 97 2.05 -16.28 2.99
N ARG A 98 2.89 -17.33 2.94
CA ARG A 98 4.28 -17.24 3.42
C ARG A 98 5.09 -16.27 2.57
N ILE A 99 4.89 -16.25 1.26
CA ILE A 99 5.50 -15.26 0.37
C ILE A 99 5.07 -13.86 0.80
N ILE A 100 3.77 -13.59 0.91
CA ILE A 100 3.26 -12.27 1.30
C ILE A 100 3.78 -11.85 2.68
N ASN A 101 3.75 -12.75 3.67
CA ASN A 101 4.23 -12.48 5.02
C ASN A 101 5.74 -12.22 5.04
N SER A 102 6.52 -12.93 4.23
CA SER A 102 7.95 -12.65 4.08
C SER A 102 8.17 -11.24 3.54
N TYR A 103 7.32 -10.78 2.63
CA TYR A 103 7.37 -9.43 2.05
C TYR A 103 6.83 -8.32 2.95
N GLN A 104 5.91 -8.63 3.87
CA GLN A 104 5.45 -7.65 4.88
C GLN A 104 6.59 -7.24 5.83
N LEU A 105 7.58 -8.11 6.02
CA LEU A 105 8.77 -7.84 6.82
C LEU A 105 9.86 -7.09 6.04
N LEU A 106 9.67 -6.89 4.73
CA LEU A 106 10.64 -6.28 3.82
C LEU A 106 10.28 -4.82 3.49
N LEU A 107 11.29 -3.97 3.48
CA LEU A 107 11.15 -2.58 3.04
C LEU A 107 11.25 -2.46 1.50
N PRO A 108 10.57 -1.49 0.85
CA PRO A 108 10.40 -1.43 -0.62
C PRO A 108 11.69 -1.25 -1.41
N THR A 109 12.62 -0.53 -0.82
CA THR A 109 13.97 -0.23 -1.31
C THR A 109 14.79 -1.49 -1.59
N LEU A 110 14.44 -2.61 -0.94
CA LEU A 110 15.08 -3.90 -1.12
C LEU A 110 14.27 -4.84 -2.04
N LEU A 111 13.09 -4.39 -2.51
CA LEU A 111 12.29 -5.14 -3.46
C LEU A 111 12.80 -4.87 -4.87
N SER A 112 13.42 -5.87 -5.48
CA SER A 112 13.61 -5.88 -6.93
C SER A 112 12.26 -6.02 -7.65
N THR A 113 12.28 -5.87 -8.97
CA THR A 113 11.14 -6.19 -9.84
C THR A 113 10.63 -7.62 -9.60
N GLU A 114 11.52 -8.62 -9.50
CA GLU A 114 11.15 -10.01 -9.19
C GLU A 114 10.40 -10.13 -7.86
N HIS A 115 10.83 -9.39 -6.83
CA HIS A 115 10.14 -9.41 -5.55
C HIS A 115 8.72 -8.84 -5.66
N SER A 116 8.55 -7.79 -6.46
CA SER A 116 7.24 -7.18 -6.72
C SER A 116 6.33 -8.15 -7.49
N ASP A 117 6.91 -8.93 -8.39
CA ASP A 117 6.20 -9.95 -9.17
C ASP A 117 5.74 -11.12 -8.31
N HIS A 118 6.60 -11.60 -7.41
CA HIS A 118 6.22 -12.64 -6.46
C HIS A 118 5.07 -12.20 -5.56
N ILE A 119 5.09 -10.95 -5.08
CA ILE A 119 3.99 -10.37 -4.29
C ILE A 119 2.71 -10.31 -5.12
N LEU A 120 2.79 -9.83 -6.36
CA LEU A 120 1.66 -9.73 -7.27
C LEU A 120 1.03 -11.12 -7.53
N ILE A 121 1.86 -12.11 -7.89
CA ILE A 121 1.43 -13.48 -8.14
C ILE A 121 0.83 -14.10 -6.88
N ALA A 122 1.46 -13.92 -5.72
CA ALA A 122 0.97 -14.49 -4.46
C ALA A 122 -0.37 -13.87 -4.04
N ASN A 123 -0.53 -12.55 -4.13
CA ASN A 123 -1.81 -11.89 -3.83
C ASN A 123 -2.92 -12.36 -4.77
N PHE A 124 -2.65 -12.43 -6.07
CA PHE A 124 -3.59 -12.99 -7.04
C PHE A 124 -3.91 -14.45 -6.73
N GLY A 125 -2.90 -15.25 -6.36
CA GLY A 125 -3.02 -16.65 -5.95
C GLY A 125 -3.97 -16.85 -4.76
N LEU A 126 -3.95 -15.97 -3.75
CA LEU A 126 -4.89 -16.01 -2.63
C LEU A 126 -6.35 -15.83 -3.06
N HIS A 127 -6.60 -14.93 -4.01
CA HIS A 127 -7.94 -14.74 -4.58
C HIS A 127 -8.35 -15.95 -5.43
N LYS A 128 -7.44 -16.40 -6.30
CA LYS A 128 -7.68 -17.52 -7.22
C LYS A 128 -7.95 -18.83 -6.49
N ILE A 129 -7.26 -19.11 -5.37
CA ILE A 129 -7.49 -20.34 -4.60
C ILE A 129 -8.92 -20.44 -4.07
N LYS A 130 -9.54 -19.33 -3.65
CA LYS A 130 -10.95 -19.36 -3.21
C LYS A 130 -11.85 -19.84 -4.34
N PHE A 131 -11.70 -19.22 -5.51
CA PHE A 131 -12.36 -19.66 -6.74
C PHE A 131 -12.09 -21.14 -7.05
N LEU A 132 -10.84 -21.59 -7.01
CA LEU A 132 -10.49 -22.99 -7.30
C LEU A 132 -11.11 -23.97 -6.29
N ARG A 133 -11.30 -23.58 -5.03
CA ARG A 133 -12.05 -24.39 -4.04
C ARG A 133 -13.54 -24.43 -4.35
N ALA A 134 -14.12 -23.32 -4.80
CA ALA A 134 -15.51 -23.31 -5.26
C ALA A 134 -15.69 -24.22 -6.48
N GLU A 135 -14.75 -24.18 -7.43
CA GLU A 135 -14.72 -25.04 -8.61
C GLU A 135 -14.61 -26.52 -8.23
N MET A 136 -13.69 -26.86 -7.30
CA MET A 136 -13.56 -28.23 -6.79
C MET A 136 -14.86 -28.71 -6.12
N ARG A 137 -15.47 -27.89 -5.27
CA ARG A 137 -16.75 -28.23 -4.61
C ARG A 137 -17.89 -28.39 -5.60
N LEU A 138 -17.96 -27.54 -6.64
CA LEU A 138 -18.95 -27.66 -7.71
C LEU A 138 -18.81 -29.00 -8.42
N PHE A 139 -17.59 -29.41 -8.77
CA PHE A 139 -17.31 -30.71 -9.40
C PHE A 139 -17.81 -31.89 -8.56
N PHE A 140 -17.59 -31.89 -7.23
CA PHE A 140 -18.10 -32.96 -6.36
C PHE A 140 -19.62 -32.93 -6.22
N ILE A 141 -20.24 -31.74 -6.16
CA ILE A 141 -21.70 -31.63 -6.16
C ILE A 141 -22.29 -32.17 -7.46
N GLU A 142 -21.65 -31.95 -8.61
CA GLU A 142 -22.07 -32.51 -9.89
C GLU A 142 -21.95 -34.04 -9.91
N LYS A 143 -20.81 -34.58 -9.45
CA LYS A 143 -20.58 -36.02 -9.33
C LYS A 143 -21.58 -36.69 -8.38
N GLU A 144 -22.00 -36.00 -7.32
CA GLU A 144 -23.01 -36.47 -6.37
C GLU A 144 -24.45 -36.18 -6.82
N ALA A 145 -24.70 -35.23 -7.73
CA ALA A 145 -26.06 -34.94 -8.22
C ALA A 145 -26.66 -36.12 -8.98
N THR A 146 -25.82 -37.03 -9.50
CA THR A 146 -26.23 -38.30 -10.08
C THR A 146 -26.69 -39.34 -9.06
N ASN A 147 -26.30 -39.24 -7.78
CA ASN A 147 -26.61 -40.23 -6.75
C ASN A 147 -27.01 -39.53 -5.42
N GLU A 148 -28.29 -39.65 -5.05
CA GLU A 148 -28.90 -39.33 -3.75
C GLU A 148 -29.49 -37.92 -3.47
N ILE A 149 -30.78 -37.99 -3.08
CA ILE A 149 -31.74 -36.93 -2.74
C ILE A 149 -31.54 -36.41 -1.29
N GLN A 150 -30.71 -37.06 -0.48
CA GLN A 150 -30.59 -36.77 0.95
C GLN A 150 -29.52 -35.72 1.24
N ASN A 151 -29.76 -34.45 0.86
CA ASN A 151 -29.19 -33.24 1.52
C ASN A 151 -29.54 -31.93 0.79
N ILE A 152 -30.79 -31.75 0.33
CA ILE A 152 -31.20 -30.59 -0.49
C ILE A 152 -30.86 -29.24 0.17
N THR A 153 -31.04 -29.11 1.49
CA THR A 153 -30.76 -27.85 2.22
C THR A 153 -29.26 -27.53 2.25
N ILE A 154 -28.41 -28.55 2.47
CA ILE A 154 -26.96 -28.39 2.51
C ILE A 154 -26.44 -28.12 1.10
N LYS A 155 -26.86 -28.90 0.10
CA LYS A 155 -26.51 -28.69 -1.32
C LYS A 155 -26.91 -27.30 -1.80
N ARG A 156 -28.11 -26.82 -1.43
CA ARG A 156 -28.56 -25.45 -1.75
C ARG A 156 -27.66 -24.39 -1.13
N LYS A 157 -27.34 -24.50 0.16
CA LYS A 157 -26.44 -23.55 0.85
C LYS A 157 -25.06 -23.55 0.17
N GLU A 158 -24.54 -24.72 -0.17
CA GLU A 158 -23.22 -24.84 -0.78
C GLU A 158 -23.18 -24.26 -2.20
N LEU A 159 -24.19 -24.52 -3.02
CA LEU A 159 -24.32 -23.89 -4.34
C LEU A 159 -24.43 -22.36 -4.25
N THR A 160 -25.14 -21.83 -3.25
CA THR A 160 -25.15 -20.37 -3.01
C THR A 160 -23.76 -19.84 -2.67
N ASN A 161 -23.03 -20.51 -1.75
CA ASN A 161 -21.65 -20.12 -1.42
C ASN A 161 -20.73 -20.16 -2.65
N ILE A 162 -20.85 -21.18 -3.50
CA ILE A 162 -20.09 -21.31 -4.74
C ILE A 162 -20.39 -20.13 -5.69
N ILE A 163 -21.67 -19.81 -5.90
CA ILE A 163 -22.08 -18.67 -6.74
C ILE A 163 -21.49 -17.35 -6.20
N ASP A 164 -21.54 -17.15 -4.89
CA ASP A 164 -21.00 -15.95 -4.25
C ASP A 164 -19.47 -15.87 -4.45
N GLU A 165 -18.74 -16.97 -4.30
CA GLU A 165 -17.28 -17.01 -4.51
C GLU A 165 -16.88 -16.77 -5.96
N TYR A 166 -17.61 -17.35 -6.92
CA TYR A 166 -17.39 -17.06 -8.35
C TYR A 166 -17.67 -15.59 -8.68
N THR A 167 -18.78 -15.04 -8.17
CA THR A 167 -19.17 -13.65 -8.40
C THR A 167 -18.16 -12.69 -7.78
N LEU A 168 -17.68 -13.00 -6.57
CA LEU A 168 -16.63 -12.24 -5.90
C LEU A 168 -15.33 -12.27 -6.69
N PHE A 169 -14.91 -13.44 -7.18
CA PHE A 169 -13.68 -13.55 -7.97
C PHE A 169 -13.80 -12.80 -9.30
N HIS A 170 -14.92 -12.91 -10.01
CA HIS A 170 -15.17 -12.12 -11.22
C HIS A 170 -15.10 -10.60 -10.94
N SER A 171 -15.73 -10.16 -9.85
CA SER A 171 -15.68 -8.75 -9.41
C SER A 171 -14.25 -8.30 -9.08
N ILE A 172 -13.43 -9.16 -8.47
CA ILE A 172 -12.02 -8.86 -8.21
C ILE A 172 -11.25 -8.67 -9.53
N LEU A 173 -11.45 -9.54 -10.52
CA LEU A 173 -10.82 -9.42 -11.85
C LEU A 173 -11.22 -8.12 -12.55
N ASP A 174 -12.48 -7.73 -12.44
CA ASP A 174 -13.01 -6.52 -13.07
C ASP A 174 -12.63 -5.25 -12.34
N ASN A 175 -12.39 -5.28 -11.02
CA ASN A 175 -12.13 -4.08 -10.24
C ASN A 175 -10.64 -3.83 -9.98
N GLN A 176 -9.89 -4.88 -9.66
CA GLN A 176 -8.49 -4.78 -9.21
C GLN A 176 -7.49 -5.12 -10.31
N TYR A 177 -7.89 -5.91 -11.32
CA TYR A 177 -7.01 -6.39 -12.39
C TYR A 177 -7.52 -5.93 -13.76
N LYS A 178 -7.89 -4.65 -13.89
CA LYS A 178 -8.39 -4.05 -15.16
C LYS A 178 -7.32 -3.91 -16.23
N ASP A 179 -6.08 -3.65 -15.81
CA ASP A 179 -4.96 -3.36 -16.70
C ASP A 179 -4.64 -4.58 -17.60
N PRO A 180 -4.65 -4.42 -18.94
CA PRO A 180 -4.26 -5.48 -19.87
C PRO A 180 -2.88 -6.07 -19.59
N PHE A 181 -1.90 -5.26 -19.18
CA PHE A 181 -0.54 -5.75 -18.90
C PHE A 181 -0.52 -6.66 -17.68
N LEU A 182 -1.19 -6.27 -16.59
CA LEU A 182 -1.36 -7.13 -15.42
C LEU A 182 -2.12 -8.42 -15.74
N ARG A 183 -3.14 -8.34 -16.60
CA ARG A 183 -3.92 -9.52 -17.02
C ARG A 183 -3.07 -10.53 -17.78
N GLU A 184 -2.26 -10.07 -18.75
CA GLU A 184 -1.33 -10.93 -19.48
C GLU A 184 -0.34 -11.59 -18.52
N ARG A 185 0.27 -10.79 -17.64
CA ARG A 185 1.28 -11.25 -16.68
C ARG A 185 0.77 -12.30 -15.70
N LEU A 186 -0.49 -12.20 -15.27
CA LEU A 186 -1.14 -13.14 -14.36
C LEU A 186 -1.89 -14.28 -15.09
N SER A 187 -1.74 -14.38 -16.41
CA SER A 187 -2.47 -15.35 -17.25
C SER A 187 -3.99 -15.28 -17.08
N ILE A 188 -4.54 -14.07 -16.87
CA ILE A 188 -5.98 -13.79 -16.88
C ILE A 188 -6.42 -13.71 -18.34
N ASN A 189 -6.68 -14.88 -18.92
CA ASN A 189 -7.06 -15.04 -20.31
C ASN A 189 -8.56 -15.35 -20.49
N SER A 190 -9.00 -15.40 -21.74
CA SER A 190 -10.39 -15.75 -22.10
C SER A 190 -10.81 -17.12 -21.55
N LYS A 191 -9.88 -18.08 -21.44
CA LYS A 191 -10.17 -19.41 -20.88
C LYS A 191 -10.56 -19.34 -19.40
N LEU A 192 -9.86 -18.53 -18.60
CA LEU A 192 -10.22 -18.32 -17.19
C LEU A 192 -11.58 -17.63 -17.07
N LEU A 193 -11.82 -16.58 -17.86
CA LEU A 193 -13.10 -15.86 -17.85
C LEU A 193 -14.27 -16.76 -18.27
N PHE A 194 -14.04 -17.60 -19.28
CA PHE A 194 -15.03 -18.59 -19.72
C PHE A 194 -15.32 -19.62 -18.63
N SER A 195 -14.30 -20.18 -17.97
CA SER A 195 -14.46 -21.12 -16.85
C SER A 195 -15.28 -20.52 -15.69
N ILE A 196 -15.08 -19.23 -15.38
CA ILE A 196 -15.89 -18.53 -14.37
C ILE A 196 -17.35 -18.43 -14.81
N GLN A 197 -17.61 -18.03 -16.05
CA GLN A 197 -18.97 -17.89 -16.58
C GLN A 197 -19.69 -19.25 -16.69
N GLU A 198 -18.98 -20.27 -17.13
CA GLU A 198 -19.47 -21.64 -17.25
C GLU A 198 -19.84 -22.20 -15.87
N GLY A 199 -18.94 -22.12 -14.88
CA GLY A 199 -19.21 -22.59 -13.53
C GLY A 199 -20.34 -21.81 -12.83
N LEU A 200 -20.45 -20.50 -13.08
CA LEU A 200 -21.62 -19.72 -12.63
C LEU A 200 -22.92 -20.22 -13.25
N GLY A 201 -22.91 -20.50 -14.55
CA GLY A 201 -24.06 -21.07 -15.26
C GLY A 201 -24.45 -22.42 -14.68
N GLN A 202 -23.48 -23.33 -14.52
CA GLN A 202 -23.67 -24.66 -13.95
C GLN A 202 -24.22 -24.60 -12.52
N ALA A 203 -23.60 -23.84 -11.62
CA ALA A 203 -24.03 -23.72 -10.23
C ALA A 203 -25.46 -23.14 -10.12
N ARG A 204 -25.82 -22.14 -10.94
CA ARG A 204 -27.18 -21.59 -11.00
C ARG A 204 -28.19 -22.60 -11.53
N ASN A 205 -27.82 -23.36 -12.56
CA ASN A 205 -28.68 -24.40 -13.13
C ASN A 205 -28.97 -25.49 -12.09
N LEU A 206 -27.94 -25.99 -11.40
CA LEU A 206 -28.10 -26.97 -10.31
C LEU A 206 -28.99 -26.42 -9.19
N LEU A 207 -28.79 -25.16 -8.81
CA LEU A 207 -29.59 -24.51 -7.76
C LEU A 207 -31.08 -24.40 -8.13
N ASN A 208 -31.37 -24.11 -9.41
CA ASN A 208 -32.72 -23.98 -9.95
C ASN A 208 -33.45 -25.33 -10.06
N VAL A 209 -32.71 -26.42 -10.30
CA VAL A 209 -33.27 -27.79 -10.38
C VAL A 209 -33.66 -28.32 -9.00
N LEU A 210 -33.03 -27.85 -7.91
CA LEU A 210 -33.38 -28.29 -6.56
C LEU A 210 -34.80 -27.84 -6.15
N PRO A 211 -35.62 -28.71 -5.51
CA PRO A 211 -36.98 -28.38 -5.10
C PRO A 211 -37.04 -27.08 -4.30
N GLN A 212 -37.83 -26.11 -4.76
CA GLN A 212 -38.04 -24.87 -4.01
C GLN A 212 -38.73 -25.18 -2.69
N ARG A 213 -38.24 -24.55 -1.61
CA ARG A 213 -38.85 -24.67 -0.29
C ARG A 213 -40.27 -24.13 -0.41
N LYS A 214 -41.29 -25.01 -0.42
CA LYS A 214 -42.69 -24.57 -0.30
C LYS A 214 -42.78 -23.83 1.03
N SER A 215 -42.88 -22.50 0.98
CA SER A 215 -43.24 -21.72 2.14
C SER A 215 -44.59 -22.26 2.62
N GLN A 216 -44.62 -22.91 3.79
CA GLN A 216 -45.86 -23.27 4.45
C GLN A 216 -46.68 -21.99 4.61
N LYS A 217 -47.72 -21.84 3.78
CA LYS A 217 -48.84 -20.96 4.09
C LYS A 217 -49.33 -21.42 5.47
N ARG A 218 -49.22 -20.56 6.47
CA ARG A 218 -49.92 -20.75 7.75
C ARG A 218 -51.40 -20.92 7.43
N TYR A 219 -51.90 -22.14 7.59
CA TYR A 219 -53.32 -22.37 7.79
C TYR A 219 -53.64 -21.93 9.22
N LEU A 220 -54.34 -20.82 9.36
CA LEU A 220 -55.17 -20.54 10.52
C LEU A 220 -56.51 -21.26 10.29
N PRO A 221 -56.92 -22.23 11.12
CA PRO A 221 -58.28 -22.76 11.09
C PRO A 221 -59.22 -21.75 11.74
N GLY A 222 -60.39 -21.59 11.14
CA GLY A 222 -61.21 -20.39 11.23
C GLY A 222 -62.26 -20.38 12.34
N THR A 223 -63.01 -19.28 12.36
CA THR A 223 -64.45 -19.30 12.62
C THR A 223 -65.15 -18.18 11.86
N ILE A 224 -66.37 -18.50 11.45
CA ILE A 224 -67.22 -17.94 10.39
C ILE A 224 -68.01 -16.73 10.92
N SER A 225 -68.27 -15.70 10.11
CA SER A 225 -69.64 -15.38 9.63
C SER A 225 -69.77 -14.02 8.89
N GLU A 226 -70.30 -14.12 7.67
CA GLU A 226 -71.30 -13.27 7.00
C GLU A 226 -71.03 -11.82 6.51
N ASN A 227 -71.12 -11.72 5.16
CA ASN A 227 -71.97 -10.81 4.37
C ASN A 227 -71.64 -9.31 4.24
N LYS A 228 -71.13 -8.92 3.04
CA LYS A 228 -71.90 -8.34 1.89
C LYS A 228 -71.06 -7.35 1.07
N PHE A 229 -71.00 -7.63 -0.24
CA PHE A 229 -71.07 -6.74 -1.41
C PHE A 229 -70.25 -5.43 -1.52
N SER A 230 -69.57 -5.37 -2.68
CA SER A 230 -69.53 -4.26 -3.66
C SER A 230 -68.22 -3.46 -3.84
N THR A 231 -67.58 -3.71 -4.99
CA THR A 231 -67.27 -2.73 -6.05
C THR A 231 -66.00 -1.87 -6.00
N GLN A 232 -65.12 -2.18 -6.98
CA GLN A 232 -64.29 -1.32 -7.85
C GLN A 232 -62.99 -0.63 -7.36
N VAL A 233 -61.93 -0.87 -8.16
CA VAL A 233 -61.00 0.09 -8.83
C VAL A 233 -60.24 1.06 -7.90
N GLY A 234 -58.92 1.25 -7.95
CA GLY A 234 -57.85 0.90 -8.86
C GLY A 234 -56.68 1.88 -8.60
N ILE A 235 -55.47 1.47 -9.00
CA ILE A 235 -54.40 2.33 -9.55
C ILE A 235 -53.63 3.29 -8.61
N ASP A 236 -52.32 3.02 -8.58
CA ASP A 236 -51.13 3.89 -8.58
C ASP A 236 -50.82 4.92 -7.48
N SER A 237 -49.68 4.62 -6.86
CA SER A 237 -48.44 5.39 -6.87
C SER A 237 -48.33 6.73 -6.11
N SER A 238 -47.23 6.75 -5.35
CA SER A 238 -46.23 7.82 -5.33
C SER A 238 -46.21 8.81 -4.14
N LYS A 239 -45.00 8.88 -3.59
CA LYS A 239 -44.27 10.05 -3.10
C LYS A 239 -44.66 10.69 -1.76
N VAL A 240 -43.77 10.43 -0.80
CA VAL A 240 -42.97 11.41 -0.02
C VAL A 240 -43.70 12.66 0.48
N LYS A 241 -43.77 12.81 1.82
CA LYS A 241 -43.47 14.09 2.49
C LYS A 241 -43.17 13.91 3.98
N ARG A 242 -42.00 14.41 4.40
CA ARG A 242 -41.60 14.66 5.80
C ARG A 242 -42.55 15.68 6.45
N LYS A 243 -42.86 15.50 7.74
CA LYS A 243 -42.82 16.62 8.71
C LYS A 243 -42.72 16.10 10.15
N LYS A 244 -41.74 16.66 10.87
CA LYS A 244 -41.52 16.63 12.33
C LYS A 244 -42.76 17.14 13.08
N GLN A 245 -43.04 16.57 14.25
CA GLN A 245 -43.43 17.39 15.40
C GLN A 245 -43.02 16.74 16.73
N GLU A 246 -42.72 17.62 17.66
CA GLU A 246 -41.94 17.48 18.89
C GLU A 246 -42.71 16.98 20.12
N VAL A 247 -41.94 16.30 20.98
CA VAL A 247 -41.85 16.43 22.46
C VAL A 247 -43.14 16.30 23.30
N LYS A 248 -43.11 15.33 24.22
CA LYS A 248 -43.49 15.57 25.62
C LYS A 248 -42.73 14.64 26.59
N LYS A 249 -42.17 15.29 27.61
CA LYS A 249 -41.44 14.79 28.79
C LYS A 249 -42.31 13.86 29.65
N ASN A 250 -41.69 12.93 30.39
CA ASN A 250 -41.49 13.08 31.86
C ASN A 250 -40.89 11.84 32.54
N ASN A 251 -39.91 12.11 33.42
CA ASN A 251 -39.70 11.56 34.77
C ASN A 251 -39.38 10.06 34.93
N LYS A 252 -38.55 9.60 35.87
CA LYS A 252 -37.74 10.20 36.95
C LYS A 252 -36.93 9.05 37.59
N SER A 253 -35.77 9.39 38.19
CA SER A 253 -35.06 8.70 39.31
C SER A 253 -34.52 7.28 39.06
N SER A 254 -33.35 6.85 39.52
CA SER A 254 -32.48 7.20 40.68
C SER A 254 -31.07 6.64 40.41
N SER A 255 -29.95 7.39 40.51
CA SER A 255 -29.08 7.57 41.70
C SER A 255 -28.69 6.26 42.41
N LEU A 256 -27.44 5.93 42.81
CA LEU A 256 -26.34 6.71 43.38
C LEU A 256 -25.15 5.76 43.67
N SER A 257 -23.89 6.23 43.53
CA SER A 257 -22.72 6.02 44.43
C SER A 257 -21.41 6.24 43.65
N LEU A 258 -20.82 7.44 43.67
CA LEU A 258 -19.74 7.91 44.57
C LEU A 258 -18.51 6.97 44.67
N ASN A 259 -17.36 7.42 44.15
CA ASN A 259 -16.44 8.22 44.97
C ASN A 259 -15.47 9.07 44.13
N GLN A 260 -15.34 10.33 44.57
CA GLN A 260 -14.45 11.38 44.11
C GLN A 260 -13.14 11.36 44.91
N SER A 261 -12.09 11.91 44.30
CA SER A 261 -11.09 12.77 44.96
C SER A 261 -10.85 13.91 43.96
N GLN A 262 -11.51 15.06 44.14
CA GLN A 262 -10.91 16.36 44.54
C GLN A 262 -9.56 16.62 43.84
N GLN A 263 -9.38 17.73 43.10
CA GLN A 263 -9.50 19.08 43.64
C GLN A 263 -9.57 20.18 42.54
N MET A 264 -10.57 21.06 42.70
CA MET A 264 -10.63 22.52 42.49
C MET A 264 -10.37 23.17 41.11
N HIS A 265 -11.49 23.55 40.48
CA HIS A 265 -11.90 24.91 40.07
C HIS A 265 -10.85 26.05 39.96
N SER A 266 -10.83 26.73 38.80
CA SER A 266 -11.67 27.92 38.60
C SER A 266 -11.76 28.35 37.13
N GLU A 267 -12.99 28.65 36.72
CA GLU A 267 -13.42 29.14 35.41
C GLU A 267 -13.24 30.67 35.29
N SER A 268 -13.05 31.17 34.07
CA SER A 268 -13.89 32.23 33.50
C SER A 268 -13.43 32.54 32.07
N GLY A 269 -14.33 32.37 31.10
CA GLY A 269 -14.06 32.49 29.67
C GLY A 269 -14.15 33.90 29.09
N ASN A 270 -13.66 34.06 27.86
CA ASN A 270 -14.50 34.27 26.67
C ASN A 270 -13.63 34.35 25.40
N SER A 271 -14.15 33.74 24.33
CA SER A 271 -13.92 33.96 22.89
C SER A 271 -12.60 34.61 22.43
N TYR A 272 -11.83 33.92 21.60
CA TYR A 272 -11.72 34.17 20.15
C TYR A 272 -10.89 33.05 19.51
N GLU A 273 -11.41 32.49 18.42
CA GLU A 273 -10.70 31.56 17.53
C GLU A 273 -9.45 32.22 16.94
N GLY A 274 -8.34 31.49 16.90
CA GLY A 274 -7.18 31.83 16.08
C GLY A 274 -5.84 31.57 16.78
N ASN A 275 -5.06 30.67 16.18
CA ASN A 275 -3.63 30.41 16.45
C ASN A 275 -3.27 29.58 17.70
N ASP A 276 -3.64 28.30 17.65
CA ASP A 276 -3.12 27.27 18.55
C ASP A 276 -2.23 26.23 17.81
N LEU A 277 -1.42 26.70 16.85
CA LEU A 277 -0.42 25.89 16.15
C LEU A 277 1.04 26.21 16.54
N ALA A 278 1.24 27.18 17.45
CA ALA A 278 2.58 27.64 17.86
C ALA A 278 3.07 27.03 19.20
N ILE A 279 2.20 26.43 20.01
CA ILE A 279 2.51 26.15 21.43
C ILE A 279 2.88 24.67 21.70
N LEU A 280 2.88 23.78 20.71
CA LEU A 280 3.25 22.37 20.92
C LEU A 280 4.58 21.94 20.27
N SER A 281 5.49 22.89 20.00
CA SER A 281 6.88 22.58 19.60
C SER A 281 7.84 22.37 20.79
N ALA A 282 7.33 22.35 22.03
CA ALA A 282 8.14 22.36 23.25
C ALA A 282 8.64 20.98 23.75
N ALA A 283 8.55 19.90 22.96
CA ALA A 283 8.98 18.56 23.42
C ALA A 283 9.92 17.82 22.43
N ALA A 284 10.77 18.55 21.71
CA ALA A 284 11.87 17.98 20.93
C ALA A 284 13.14 18.83 21.11
N VAL A 285 13.61 18.89 22.36
CA VAL A 285 14.91 19.48 22.71
C VAL A 285 16.00 18.50 22.29
N GLU A 286 16.51 18.67 21.05
CA GLU A 286 17.94 18.47 20.66
C GLU A 286 18.25 18.72 19.17
N MET A 287 17.28 19.17 18.35
CA MET A 287 17.61 19.84 17.08
C MET A 287 16.77 21.11 16.98
N ALA A 288 17.44 22.26 16.88
CA ALA A 288 16.89 23.57 17.16
C ALA A 288 15.58 23.95 16.41
N PRO A 289 14.63 24.63 17.09
CA PRO A 289 13.29 24.90 16.58
C PRO A 289 13.24 26.09 15.60
N MET A 290 12.48 25.90 14.53
CA MET A 290 12.28 26.84 13.42
C MET A 290 11.08 27.76 13.70
N GLY A 291 11.32 29.04 14.00
CA GLY A 291 10.28 30.09 14.02
C GLY A 291 9.88 30.53 12.60
N ILE A 292 8.61 30.89 12.40
CA ILE A 292 8.08 31.46 11.15
C ILE A 292 8.18 32.99 11.27
N THR A 293 8.96 33.62 10.41
CA THR A 293 8.86 35.07 10.15
C THR A 293 8.56 35.26 8.67
N HIS A 294 7.45 35.94 8.40
CA HIS A 294 7.13 36.49 7.08
C HIS A 294 7.94 37.76 6.90
N ASP A 295 8.62 37.90 5.76
CA ASP A 295 8.98 39.23 5.26
C ASP A 295 8.76 39.31 3.75
N GLU A 296 8.29 40.48 3.33
CA GLU A 296 7.70 40.77 2.02
C GLU A 296 8.70 41.40 1.04
N SER A 297 8.41 41.19 -0.25
CA SER A 297 8.73 42.04 -1.41
C SER A 297 10.18 42.39 -1.75
N GLU A 298 10.61 41.95 -2.94
CA GLU A 298 11.36 42.83 -3.85
C GLU A 298 10.82 42.72 -5.30
N MET A 299 10.57 43.90 -5.88
CA MET A 299 10.00 44.13 -7.20
C MET A 299 11.04 43.95 -8.31
N ILE A 300 10.59 43.37 -9.43
CA ILE A 300 11.29 43.38 -10.71
C ILE A 300 10.92 44.67 -11.47
N PHE A 301 11.88 45.32 -12.13
CA PHE A 301 11.63 46.11 -13.34
C PHE A 301 12.63 45.77 -14.47
N PRO A 302 12.22 45.81 -15.75
CA PRO A 302 13.01 45.30 -16.87
C PRO A 302 13.55 46.39 -17.82
N SER A 303 14.35 45.93 -18.79
CA SER A 303 14.56 46.48 -20.16
C SER A 303 15.64 47.55 -20.38
N MET A 304 16.59 47.25 -21.29
CA MET A 304 16.71 47.97 -22.57
C MET A 304 17.58 47.20 -23.58
N PHE A 305 17.04 47.05 -24.80
CA PHE A 305 17.71 46.69 -26.06
C PHE A 305 18.81 47.73 -26.38
N ASP A 306 19.84 47.48 -27.20
CA ASP A 306 19.77 47.34 -28.67
C ASP A 306 21.18 46.98 -29.27
N PRO A 307 21.43 46.93 -30.60
CA PRO A 307 21.64 45.69 -31.35
C PRO A 307 22.97 45.63 -32.14
N ASP A 308 23.05 44.61 -33.01
CA ASP A 308 24.01 44.35 -34.09
C ASP A 308 25.34 43.65 -33.75
N VAL A 309 25.51 42.44 -34.30
CA VAL A 309 26.53 42.08 -35.32
C VAL A 309 26.60 40.54 -35.50
N VAL A 310 26.22 40.10 -36.72
CA VAL A 310 26.64 38.92 -37.50
C VAL A 310 26.04 37.53 -37.17
N PRO A 311 25.44 36.82 -38.18
CA PRO A 311 24.92 35.47 -38.02
C PRO A 311 26.05 34.45 -38.04
N GLN A 312 26.56 34.08 -36.86
CA GLN A 312 27.28 32.82 -36.71
C GLN A 312 26.23 31.71 -36.59
N PHE A 313 26.23 30.81 -37.58
CA PHE A 313 25.69 29.46 -37.48
C PHE A 313 26.46 28.72 -36.36
N LEU A 314 26.17 29.06 -35.10
CA LEU A 314 26.55 28.27 -33.95
C LEU A 314 25.61 27.09 -33.93
N TRP A 315 26.19 25.89 -34.06
CA TRP A 315 25.51 24.67 -33.69
C TRP A 315 25.10 24.85 -32.23
N SER A 316 23.84 25.21 -32.01
CA SER A 316 23.25 25.31 -30.68
C SER A 316 23.38 23.92 -30.08
N GLN A 317 24.30 23.78 -29.13
CA GLN A 317 24.30 22.61 -28.28
C GLN A 317 22.87 22.44 -27.76
N PRO A 318 22.34 21.21 -27.71
CA PRO A 318 21.01 21.00 -27.15
C PRO A 318 20.97 21.71 -25.79
N PRO A 319 19.92 22.50 -25.51
CA PRO A 319 19.83 23.24 -24.26
C PRO A 319 20.07 22.26 -23.12
N VAL A 320 21.04 22.57 -22.26
CA VAL A 320 21.34 21.76 -21.08
C VAL A 320 20.03 21.62 -20.31
N PRO A 321 19.59 20.39 -19.96
CA PRO A 321 18.36 20.20 -19.21
C PRO A 321 18.39 21.02 -17.93
N LYS A 322 17.27 21.68 -17.59
CA LYS A 322 17.17 22.58 -16.43
C LYS A 322 17.52 21.85 -15.14
N SER A 323 17.17 20.56 -15.07
CA SER A 323 17.54 19.67 -13.96
C SER A 323 19.04 19.56 -13.70
N VAL A 324 19.90 19.67 -14.70
CA VAL A 324 21.35 19.57 -14.53
C VAL A 324 21.90 20.82 -13.84
N GLU A 325 21.39 22.00 -14.17
CA GLU A 325 21.82 23.24 -13.53
C GLU A 325 21.26 23.36 -12.12
N ASP A 326 19.98 23.05 -11.94
CA ASP A 326 19.30 23.24 -10.67
C ASP A 326 19.72 22.20 -9.61
N SER A 327 20.02 20.96 -10.02
CA SER A 327 20.65 19.97 -9.13
C SER A 327 22.02 20.44 -8.65
N LYS A 328 22.84 21.05 -9.51
CA LYS A 328 24.14 21.62 -9.11
C LYS A 328 23.97 22.76 -8.12
N LYS A 329 23.04 23.69 -8.34
CA LYS A 329 22.75 24.79 -7.40
C LYS A 329 22.36 24.25 -6.03
N PHE A 330 21.42 23.29 -5.99
CA PHE A 330 21.03 22.65 -4.75
C PHE A 330 22.22 21.98 -4.05
N LEU A 331 23.03 21.22 -4.77
CA LEU A 331 24.18 20.51 -4.21
C LEU A 331 25.25 21.45 -3.64
N ILE A 332 25.45 22.63 -4.22
CA ILE A 332 26.38 23.64 -3.71
C ILE A 332 25.93 24.10 -2.31
N GLU A 333 24.67 24.53 -2.18
CA GLU A 333 24.14 24.97 -0.87
C GLU A 333 24.06 23.82 0.13
N PHE A 334 23.72 22.63 -0.34
CA PHE A 334 23.68 21.43 0.48
C PHE A 334 25.06 21.07 1.06
N LYS A 335 26.13 21.22 0.27
CA LYS A 335 27.50 21.01 0.74
C LYS A 335 27.90 22.02 1.82
N LYS A 336 27.47 23.29 1.72
CA LYS A 336 27.70 24.29 2.77
C LYS A 336 27.01 23.88 4.08
N TRP A 337 25.73 23.51 4.00
CA TRP A 337 24.99 23.00 5.15
C TRP A 337 25.68 21.78 5.78
N ALA A 338 26.03 20.77 4.97
CA ALA A 338 26.65 19.54 5.45
C ALA A 338 28.00 19.83 6.10
N HIS A 339 28.81 20.71 5.52
CA HIS A 339 30.08 21.14 6.10
C HIS A 339 29.88 21.71 7.50
N VAL A 340 29.00 22.70 7.67
CA VAL A 340 28.75 23.32 8.98
C VAL A 340 28.16 22.33 9.99
N TYR A 341 27.24 21.46 9.55
CA TYR A 341 26.57 20.50 10.44
C TYR A 341 27.49 19.40 10.97
N PHE A 342 28.39 18.88 10.12
CA PHE A 342 29.31 17.81 10.51
C PHE A 342 30.62 18.33 11.11
N ASN A 343 30.98 19.60 10.90
CA ASN A 343 32.14 20.18 11.56
C ASN A 343 31.97 20.24 13.09
N THR A 344 30.74 20.42 13.58
CA THR A 344 30.42 20.32 15.02
C THR A 344 30.19 18.89 15.50
N LYS A 345 30.29 17.90 14.61
CA LYS A 345 30.03 16.47 14.87
C LYS A 345 31.07 15.62 14.15
N SER A 346 32.35 15.93 14.37
CA SER A 346 33.49 15.27 13.71
C SER A 346 33.47 13.76 13.85
N ASP A 347 32.96 13.28 14.99
CA ASP A 347 33.02 11.88 15.40
C ASP A 347 31.96 11.00 14.72
N PHE A 348 31.08 11.59 13.90
CA PHE A 348 30.06 10.83 13.20
C PHE A 348 30.70 9.82 12.23
N PRO A 349 30.37 8.53 12.32
CA PRO A 349 30.71 7.54 11.31
C PRO A 349 30.19 7.95 9.94
N GLU A 350 30.91 7.59 8.87
CA GLU A 350 30.55 7.97 7.49
C GLU A 350 29.14 7.51 7.08
N ILE A 351 28.73 6.36 7.61
CA ILE A 351 27.39 5.80 7.41
C ILE A 351 26.31 6.70 8.03
N GLU A 352 26.56 7.26 9.21
CA GLU A 352 25.63 8.17 9.89
C GLU A 352 25.59 9.54 9.21
N LYS A 353 26.74 10.05 8.75
CA LYS A 353 26.81 11.26 7.91
C LYS A 353 25.96 11.10 6.66
N THR A 354 26.11 9.97 5.98
CA THR A 354 25.30 9.63 4.80
C THR A 354 23.82 9.57 5.14
N GLY A 355 23.44 8.87 6.20
CA GLY A 355 22.05 8.80 6.66
C GLY A 355 21.45 10.18 6.92
N LYS A 356 22.20 11.07 7.60
CA LYS A 356 21.73 12.43 7.87
C LYS A 356 21.65 13.31 6.64
N CYS A 357 22.53 13.14 5.66
CA CYS A 357 22.39 13.81 4.38
C CYS A 357 21.10 13.40 3.66
N LEU A 358 20.79 12.10 3.61
CA LEU A 358 19.58 11.58 2.96
C LEU A 358 18.31 12.04 3.67
N GLU A 359 18.31 12.00 5.01
CA GLU A 359 17.23 12.54 5.85
C GLU A 359 16.96 14.01 5.52
N LYS A 360 18.02 14.81 5.39
CA LYS A 360 17.89 16.25 5.12
C LYS A 360 17.34 16.53 3.72
N ILE A 361 17.80 15.80 2.70
CA ILE A 361 17.23 15.88 1.35
C ILE A 361 15.74 15.52 1.39
N ALA A 362 15.38 14.45 2.09
CA ALA A 362 13.98 14.01 2.20
C ALA A 362 13.10 15.05 2.91
N HIS A 363 13.62 15.73 3.93
CA HIS A 363 12.94 16.84 4.59
C HIS A 363 12.68 17.99 3.62
N SER A 364 13.67 18.41 2.83
CA SER A 364 13.48 19.46 1.82
C SER A 364 12.38 19.09 0.81
N LEU A 365 12.36 17.83 0.37
CA LEU A 365 11.31 17.33 -0.52
C LEU A 365 9.93 17.30 0.15
N LEU A 366 9.82 16.87 1.41
CA LEU A 366 8.54 16.91 2.14
C LEU A 366 7.99 18.33 2.24
N TYR A 367 8.87 19.30 2.50
CA TYR A 367 8.48 20.70 2.57
C TYR A 367 7.98 21.20 1.21
N ALA A 368 8.71 20.91 0.13
CA ALA A 368 8.28 21.22 -1.23
C ALA A 368 6.96 20.53 -1.62
N ALA A 369 6.75 19.28 -1.20
CA ALA A 369 5.51 18.56 -1.45
C ALA A 369 4.30 19.19 -0.75
N VAL A 370 4.48 19.70 0.47
CA VAL A 370 3.44 20.45 1.20
C VAL A 370 3.15 21.78 0.50
N THR A 371 4.16 22.46 -0.02
CA THR A 371 3.99 23.68 -0.84
C THR A 371 3.17 23.39 -2.09
N LEU A 372 3.49 22.33 -2.84
CA LEU A 372 2.70 21.91 -4.00
C LEU A 372 1.24 21.64 -3.64
N GLN A 373 1.00 20.95 -2.52
CA GLN A 373 -0.37 20.68 -2.07
C GLN A 373 -1.18 21.96 -1.79
N LYS A 374 -0.52 23.08 -1.46
CA LYS A 374 -1.19 24.35 -1.15
C LYS A 374 -1.32 25.26 -2.37
N GLU A 375 -0.29 25.29 -3.21
CA GLU A 375 -0.06 26.38 -4.18
C GLU A 375 0.03 25.91 -5.64
N SER A 376 0.08 24.61 -5.90
CA SER A 376 0.11 24.08 -7.28
C SER A 376 -1.22 24.30 -7.99
N SER A 377 -1.19 24.55 -9.30
CA SER A 377 -2.40 24.55 -10.12
C SER A 377 -2.94 23.14 -10.36
N VAL A 378 -2.06 22.12 -10.31
CA VAL A 378 -2.37 20.71 -10.58
C VAL A 378 -2.61 19.90 -9.30
N PHE A 379 -1.76 20.10 -8.28
CA PHE A 379 -1.74 19.26 -7.07
C PHE A 379 -2.39 19.91 -5.84
N LYS A 380 -3.04 21.06 -5.99
CA LYS A 380 -3.66 21.74 -4.85
C LYS A 380 -4.80 20.92 -4.25
N GLY A 381 -4.72 20.68 -2.94
CA GLY A 381 -5.66 19.84 -2.19
C GLY A 381 -5.46 18.33 -2.39
N GLU A 382 -4.59 17.92 -3.32
CA GLU A 382 -4.34 16.51 -3.58
C GLU A 382 -3.58 15.86 -2.42
N LYS A 383 -3.95 14.61 -2.12
CA LYS A 383 -3.33 13.81 -1.07
C LYS A 383 -2.06 13.08 -1.54
N CYS A 384 -1.67 13.29 -2.78
CA CYS A 384 -0.53 12.66 -3.42
C CYS A 384 0.04 13.62 -4.47
N ASN A 385 1.36 13.71 -4.54
CA ASN A 385 2.10 14.31 -5.65
C ASN A 385 3.44 13.56 -5.82
N PRO A 386 4.11 13.71 -6.97
CA PRO A 386 5.37 13.01 -7.22
C PRO A 386 6.44 13.25 -6.14
N VAL A 387 6.49 14.47 -5.60
CA VAL A 387 7.50 14.91 -4.63
C VAL A 387 7.33 14.22 -3.27
N VAL A 388 6.11 14.14 -2.73
CA VAL A 388 5.88 13.41 -1.46
C VAL A 388 6.23 11.93 -1.63
N GLN A 389 5.91 11.33 -2.78
CA GLN A 389 6.26 9.93 -3.02
C GLN A 389 7.77 9.71 -3.00
N LYS A 390 8.57 10.57 -3.65
CA LYS A 390 10.03 10.49 -3.59
C LYS A 390 10.57 10.75 -2.18
N ALA A 391 9.98 11.69 -1.46
CA ALA A 391 10.37 11.97 -0.07
C ALA A 391 10.13 10.75 0.85
N ILE A 392 8.98 10.08 0.74
CA ILE A 392 8.68 8.84 1.46
C ILE A 392 9.67 7.73 1.08
N GLN A 393 9.97 7.56 -0.21
CA GLN A 393 10.96 6.58 -0.68
C GLN A 393 12.34 6.85 -0.09
N LEU A 394 12.75 8.11 0.00
CA LEU A 394 14.05 8.50 0.55
C LEU A 394 14.11 8.35 2.08
N LEU A 395 13.02 8.63 2.80
CA LEU A 395 12.94 8.38 4.25
C LEU A 395 13.00 6.89 4.58
N LEU A 396 12.35 6.04 3.79
CA LEU A 396 12.46 4.58 3.92
C LEU A 396 13.92 4.15 3.70
N TYR A 397 14.55 4.61 2.61
CA TYR A 397 15.96 4.33 2.34
C TYR A 397 16.89 4.81 3.46
N THR A 398 16.62 5.99 4.02
CA THR A 398 17.38 6.56 5.14
C THR A 398 17.28 5.69 6.39
N SER A 399 16.09 5.17 6.71
CA SER A 399 15.88 4.32 7.89
C SER A 399 16.70 3.02 7.85
N GLU A 400 17.04 2.55 6.66
CA GLU A 400 17.80 1.33 6.42
C GLU A 400 19.31 1.56 6.33
N LYS A 401 19.73 2.77 5.92
CA LYS A 401 21.14 3.08 5.73
C LYS A 401 21.87 2.96 7.06
N GLY A 402 22.75 1.97 7.17
CA GLY A 402 23.53 1.72 8.37
C GLY A 402 22.82 0.96 9.48
N ALA A 403 21.60 0.47 9.26
CA ALA A 403 20.95 -0.41 10.22
C ALA A 403 21.60 -1.81 10.20
N GLN A 404 21.91 -2.36 11.37
CA GLN A 404 22.49 -3.69 11.55
C GLN A 404 21.42 -4.78 11.60
N SER A 405 20.16 -4.41 11.86
CA SER A 405 19.03 -5.33 11.91
C SER A 405 17.74 -4.69 11.38
N THR A 406 16.78 -5.53 11.00
CA THR A 406 15.44 -5.08 10.60
C THR A 406 14.72 -4.36 11.74
N LEU A 407 14.94 -4.77 12.99
CA LEU A 407 14.30 -4.13 14.15
C LEU A 407 14.80 -2.70 14.33
N GLU A 408 16.11 -2.47 14.16
CA GLU A 408 16.72 -1.15 14.20
C GLU A 408 16.20 -0.25 13.06
N ALA A 409 16.07 -0.79 11.84
CA ALA A 409 15.51 -0.05 10.72
C ALA A 409 14.04 0.37 10.96
N VAL A 410 13.24 -0.53 11.55
CA VAL A 410 11.84 -0.25 11.92
C VAL A 410 11.77 0.84 12.99
N GLU A 411 12.65 0.80 13.99
CA GLU A 411 12.71 1.82 15.04
C GLU A 411 13.14 3.19 14.47
N LYS A 412 14.17 3.23 13.61
CA LYS A 412 14.54 4.45 12.88
C LYS A 412 13.39 4.99 12.05
N LEU A 413 12.64 4.13 11.36
CA LEU A 413 11.49 4.52 10.56
C LEU A 413 10.37 5.13 11.43
N LYS A 414 10.08 4.54 12.59
CA LYS A 414 9.12 5.10 13.56
C LYS A 414 9.55 6.49 14.03
N ASN A 415 10.84 6.65 14.37
CA ASN A 415 11.39 7.93 14.78
C ASN A 415 11.25 8.98 13.68
N LEU A 416 11.66 8.66 12.44
CA LEU A 416 11.46 9.55 11.28
C LEU A 416 9.98 9.90 11.07
N SER A 417 9.07 8.92 11.23
CA SER A 417 7.64 9.13 11.08
C SER A 417 7.07 10.10 12.12
N MET A 418 7.54 10.02 13.37
CA MET A 418 7.19 10.96 14.43
C MET A 418 7.79 12.34 14.19
N THR A 419 9.09 12.41 13.86
CA THR A 419 9.81 13.66 13.59
C THR A 419 9.14 14.47 12.48
N TYR A 420 8.72 13.81 11.40
CA TYR A 420 8.09 14.47 10.25
C TYR A 420 6.56 14.43 10.27
N ALA A 421 5.94 14.05 11.39
CA ALA A 421 4.49 13.83 11.47
C ALA A 421 3.67 15.03 10.96
N ALA A 422 4.09 16.26 11.28
CA ALA A 422 3.42 17.48 10.86
C ALA A 422 3.43 17.67 9.32
N LEU A 423 4.53 17.31 8.66
CA LEU A 423 4.67 17.39 7.20
C LEU A 423 4.00 16.22 6.48
N LEU A 424 3.89 15.06 7.14
CA LEU A 424 3.29 13.85 6.59
C LEU A 424 1.76 13.82 6.70
N LYS A 425 1.22 14.35 7.81
CA LYS A 425 -0.22 14.36 8.13
C LYS A 425 -1.12 14.85 6.99
N PRO A 426 -0.78 15.92 6.24
CA PRO A 426 -1.64 16.42 5.17
C PRO A 426 -1.91 15.41 4.04
N PHE A 427 -1.07 14.38 3.87
CA PHE A 427 -1.16 13.38 2.81
C PHE A 427 -1.91 12.09 3.21
N ILE A 428 -2.23 11.92 4.49
CA ILE A 428 -2.93 10.73 5.01
C ILE A 428 -4.41 10.76 4.57
N ARG A 429 -4.88 9.71 3.88
CA ARG A 429 -6.29 9.58 3.43
C ARG A 429 -7.23 8.95 4.47
N SER A 430 -6.74 8.55 5.63
CA SER A 430 -7.52 7.78 6.63
C SER A 430 -8.57 8.61 7.38
N PHE A 431 -9.77 8.03 7.56
CA PHE A 431 -10.84 8.53 8.44
C PHE A 431 -10.68 8.10 9.91
N LEU A 432 -9.75 7.18 10.19
CA LEU A 432 -9.44 6.70 11.53
C LEU A 432 -8.20 7.40 12.09
N HIS A 433 -8.18 7.65 13.40
CA HIS A 433 -7.00 8.18 14.09
C HIS A 433 -5.82 7.22 13.92
N LEU A 434 -4.94 7.55 12.98
CA LEU A 434 -3.68 6.87 12.76
C LEU A 434 -2.62 7.50 13.67
N GLU A 435 -1.86 6.67 14.37
CA GLU A 435 -0.73 7.10 15.19
C GLU A 435 0.41 7.63 14.31
N SER A 436 1.09 8.69 14.77
CA SER A 436 2.15 9.38 14.03
C SER A 436 3.32 8.48 13.69
N GLU A 437 3.64 7.48 14.52
CA GLU A 437 4.68 6.48 14.26
C GLU A 437 4.42 5.59 13.02
N LYS A 438 3.18 5.58 12.51
CA LYS A 438 2.75 4.75 11.36
C LYS A 438 2.49 5.55 10.09
N TYR A 439 2.77 6.86 10.08
CA TYR A 439 2.48 7.71 8.90
C TYR A 439 3.30 7.29 7.68
N ILE A 440 4.60 7.08 7.81
CA ILE A 440 5.45 6.70 6.66
C ILE A 440 5.03 5.33 6.09
N SER A 441 4.78 4.34 6.95
CA SER A 441 4.36 3.00 6.51
C SER A 441 2.96 3.00 5.88
N HIS A 442 2.04 3.82 6.39
CA HIS A 442 0.72 4.02 5.78
C HIS A 442 0.81 4.71 4.42
N LEU A 443 1.59 5.80 4.32
CA LEU A 443 1.80 6.51 3.06
C LEU A 443 2.47 5.63 2.02
N ARG A 444 3.42 4.77 2.41
CA ARG A 444 3.99 3.74 1.53
C ARG A 444 2.89 2.89 0.89
N MET A 445 1.96 2.36 1.69
CA MET A 445 0.86 1.52 1.17
C MET A 445 -0.12 2.32 0.31
N GLN A 446 -0.43 3.56 0.70
CA GLN A 446 -1.33 4.43 -0.05
C GLN A 446 -0.76 4.78 -1.43
N LEU A 447 0.54 5.08 -1.49
CA LEU A 447 1.25 5.54 -2.69
C LEU A 447 1.71 4.38 -3.59
N ALA A 448 1.74 3.14 -3.09
CA ALA A 448 2.07 1.94 -3.89
C ALA A 448 1.08 1.68 -5.05
N SER A 449 -0.10 2.30 -5.01
CA SER A 449 -1.13 2.20 -6.06
C SER A 449 -0.97 3.24 -7.18
N GLY A 450 -0.01 4.16 -7.08
CA GLY A 450 0.22 5.23 -8.05
C GLY A 450 1.19 4.83 -9.17
N ASN A 451 0.84 5.14 -10.43
CA ASN A 451 1.68 4.94 -11.62
C ASN A 451 2.77 6.03 -11.73
N TYR A 452 3.72 6.07 -10.79
CA TYR A 452 4.88 6.97 -10.88
C TYR A 452 6.17 6.16 -10.96
N SER A 453 7.12 6.65 -11.74
CA SER A 453 8.36 5.92 -12.01
C SER A 453 9.19 5.80 -10.73
N ASN A 454 9.71 4.61 -10.42
CA ASN A 454 10.52 4.39 -9.22
C ASN A 454 12.01 4.64 -9.53
N ILE A 455 12.69 5.42 -8.66
CA ILE A 455 14.15 5.54 -8.71
C ILE A 455 14.71 4.49 -7.75
N SER A 456 15.59 3.62 -8.24
CA SER A 456 16.42 2.81 -7.34
C SER A 456 17.52 3.68 -6.76
N PHE A 457 17.53 3.85 -5.43
CA PHE A 457 18.59 4.55 -4.68
C PHE A 457 19.71 3.62 -4.23
N LEU A 458 19.64 2.32 -4.57
CA LEU A 458 20.64 1.35 -4.14
C LEU A 458 21.99 1.64 -4.79
N GLY A 459 23.04 1.69 -3.97
CA GLY A 459 24.40 1.94 -4.42
C GLY A 459 24.68 3.38 -4.88
N LEU A 460 23.69 4.28 -4.81
CA LEU A 460 23.88 5.67 -5.23
C LEU A 460 24.43 6.54 -4.11
N GLU A 461 25.27 7.49 -4.48
CA GLU A 461 25.69 8.57 -3.59
C GLU A 461 24.63 9.68 -3.51
N ALA A 462 24.70 10.52 -2.46
CA ALA A 462 23.75 11.62 -2.26
C ALA A 462 23.69 12.56 -3.47
N GLN A 463 24.82 12.81 -4.13
CA GLN A 463 24.89 13.61 -5.36
C GLN A 463 24.07 12.98 -6.49
N GLU A 464 24.29 11.71 -6.78
CA GLU A 464 23.58 10.99 -7.85
C GLU A 464 22.07 10.89 -7.58
N ILE A 465 21.69 10.76 -6.30
CA ILE A 465 20.29 10.77 -5.87
C ILE A 465 19.65 12.12 -6.22
N VAL A 466 20.29 13.24 -5.87
CA VAL A 466 19.78 14.58 -6.19
C VAL A 466 19.65 14.79 -7.69
N GLU A 467 20.66 14.43 -8.47
CA GLU A 467 20.63 14.56 -9.94
C GLU A 467 19.46 13.77 -10.55
N ARG A 468 19.25 12.52 -10.09
CA ARG A 468 18.13 11.69 -10.57
C ARG A 468 16.77 12.21 -10.14
N LEU A 469 16.65 12.75 -8.92
CA LEU A 469 15.42 13.35 -8.43
C LEU A 469 15.02 14.58 -9.25
N PHE A 470 15.96 15.49 -9.50
CA PHE A 470 15.69 16.71 -10.25
C PHE A 470 15.37 16.42 -11.71
N LYS A 471 16.09 15.46 -12.31
CA LYS A 471 15.75 14.97 -13.66
C LYS A 471 14.35 14.38 -13.71
N LEU A 472 13.96 13.63 -12.67
CA LEU A 472 12.63 13.06 -12.61
C LEU A 472 11.56 14.15 -12.49
N PHE A 473 11.75 15.12 -11.61
CA PHE A 473 10.79 16.19 -11.40
C PHE A 473 10.61 17.07 -12.64
N GLU A 474 11.67 17.30 -13.41
CA GLU A 474 11.58 18.00 -14.70
C GLU A 474 10.67 17.24 -15.69
N THR A 475 10.58 15.91 -15.58
CA THR A 475 9.73 15.10 -16.46
C THR A 475 8.31 14.87 -15.94
N GLU A 476 8.11 14.84 -14.61
CA GLU A 476 6.82 14.48 -13.98
C GLU A 476 5.99 15.69 -13.51
N LEU A 477 6.59 16.88 -13.43
CA LEU A 477 5.91 18.11 -12.99
C LEU A 477 5.72 19.07 -14.17
N THR A 478 4.78 20.01 -14.01
CA THR A 478 4.71 21.19 -14.88
C THR A 478 5.92 22.09 -14.62
N ASP A 479 6.30 22.92 -15.60
CA ASP A 479 7.43 23.87 -15.45
C ASP A 479 7.25 24.77 -14.21
N GLU A 480 6.03 25.23 -13.95
CA GLU A 480 5.71 26.06 -12.78
C GLU A 480 5.86 25.30 -11.46
N ASP A 481 5.35 24.07 -11.38
CA ASP A 481 5.47 23.24 -10.17
C ASP A 481 6.92 22.79 -9.94
N TYR A 482 7.66 22.51 -11.01
CA TYR A 482 9.08 22.21 -10.96
C TYR A 482 9.87 23.36 -10.33
N ASP A 483 9.64 24.60 -10.81
CA ASP A 483 10.32 25.78 -10.28
C ASP A 483 9.98 26.05 -8.82
N LYS A 484 8.72 25.84 -8.42
CA LYS A 484 8.31 25.90 -7.02
C LYS A 484 9.04 24.87 -6.17
N VAL A 485 9.14 23.63 -6.64
CA VAL A 485 9.84 22.54 -5.91
C VAL A 485 11.31 22.84 -5.76
N MET A 486 11.97 23.27 -6.84
CA MET A 486 13.38 23.64 -6.85
C MET A 486 13.65 24.76 -5.85
N LYS A 487 12.91 25.88 -5.97
CA LYS A 487 13.06 27.03 -5.08
C LYS A 487 12.81 26.64 -3.62
N CYS A 488 11.74 25.89 -3.36
CA CYS A 488 11.39 25.46 -2.01
C CYS A 488 12.44 24.54 -1.38
N CYS A 489 13.00 23.60 -2.17
CA CYS A 489 14.08 22.74 -1.72
C CYS A 489 15.36 23.54 -1.43
N LEU A 490 15.74 24.47 -2.31
CA LEU A 490 16.91 25.32 -2.15
C LEU A 490 16.78 26.23 -0.91
N ASP A 491 15.67 26.94 -0.79
CA ASP A 491 15.37 27.82 0.36
C ASP A 491 15.33 27.05 1.68
N CYS A 492 14.92 25.78 1.66
CA CYS A 492 14.92 24.92 2.84
C CYS A 492 16.35 24.61 3.32
N VAL A 493 17.27 24.37 2.39
CA VAL A 493 18.68 24.09 2.71
C VAL A 493 19.42 25.35 3.17
N ILE A 494 19.22 26.47 2.47
CA ILE A 494 19.83 27.77 2.83
C ILE A 494 19.39 28.17 4.25
N ARG A 495 18.09 28.20 4.53
CA ARG A 495 17.59 28.55 5.88
C ARG A 495 18.09 27.59 6.96
N ALA A 496 18.33 26.33 6.63
CA ALA A 496 18.89 25.37 7.58
C ALA A 496 20.38 25.63 7.86
N HIS A 497 21.14 26.03 6.84
CA HIS A 497 22.53 26.46 6.99
C HIS A 497 22.63 27.72 7.86
N ASP A 498 21.81 28.73 7.59
CA ASP A 498 21.87 30.02 8.29
C ASP A 498 21.58 29.85 9.77
N ARG A 499 20.53 29.08 10.11
CA ARG A 499 20.20 28.74 11.50
C ARG A 499 21.29 27.99 12.24
N LEU A 500 21.96 27.05 11.58
CA LEU A 500 23.08 26.33 12.19
C LEU A 500 24.26 27.25 12.43
N THR A 501 24.52 28.17 11.51
CA THR A 501 25.58 29.17 11.63
C THR A 501 25.30 30.11 12.81
N GLU A 502 24.08 30.62 12.93
CA GLU A 502 23.63 31.43 14.07
C GLU A 502 23.79 30.69 15.41
N GLN A 503 23.36 29.43 15.49
CA GLN A 503 23.48 28.62 16.72
C GLN A 503 24.93 28.38 17.12
N ASN A 504 25.78 28.08 16.15
CA ASN A 504 27.20 27.90 16.40
C ASN A 504 27.82 29.22 16.89
N HIS A 505 27.46 30.36 16.31
CA HIS A 505 27.93 31.67 16.79
C HIS A 505 27.48 31.98 18.23
N VAL A 506 26.25 31.62 18.62
CA VAL A 506 25.76 31.80 20.00
C VAL A 506 26.52 30.91 20.98
N LEU A 507 26.78 29.65 20.63
CA LEU A 507 27.54 28.72 21.46
C LEU A 507 29.01 29.16 21.64
N PHE A 508 29.63 29.69 20.59
CA PHE A 508 30.99 30.26 20.68
C PHE A 508 31.05 31.52 21.55
N ASN A 509 29.98 32.32 21.60
CA ASN A 509 29.93 33.54 22.41
C ASN A 509 29.49 33.32 23.88
N GLN A 510 28.93 32.15 24.22
CA GLN A 510 28.57 31.78 25.60
C GLN A 510 29.63 30.91 26.29
N GLY A 511 30.68 30.50 25.57
CA GLY A 511 31.80 29.68 26.06
C GLY A 511 33.05 30.49 26.43
N TYR A 512 32.90 31.60 27.16
CA TYR A 512 33.98 32.33 27.85
C TYR A 512 33.55 32.80 29.22
#